data_AF-A0A7V2SKV5-F1
#
_entry.id   AF-A0A7V2SKV5-F1
#
_cell.length_a   1.000
_cell.length_b   1.000
_cell.length_c   1.000
_cell.angle_alpha   90.00
_cell.angle_beta   90.00
_cell.angle_gamma   90.00
#
_symmetry.space_group_name_H-M   'P 1'
#
loop_
_entity.id
_entity.type
_entity.pdbx_description
1 polymer ?
#
loop_
_entity_poly.entity_id
_entity_poly.type
_entity_poly.pdbx_seq_one_letter_code
_entity_poly.pdbx_strand_id
1 'polypeptide(L)'
;MRKLSGFLIAVLLLVCGSVSVSATERILKFESNITVNTDGSLLVKETIRVQAEGRAIRRGIYRDFPIRYRNQNGTWRKVGFKLISVQRDGQGEPHHSVYTGDYRRIYIGDKDTF
;
A
#
# COMPACT_ATOMS: atom_id res chain seq x y z
N MET A 1 -27.47 19.72 44.91
CA MET A 1 -26.29 20.02 44.05
C MET A 1 -25.51 18.78 43.60
N ARG A 2 -25.23 17.80 44.49
CA ARG A 2 -24.46 16.58 44.16
C ARG A 2 -25.07 15.69 43.04
N LYS A 3 -26.40 15.59 42.97
CA LYS A 3 -27.12 14.83 41.92
C LYS A 3 -27.14 15.53 40.55
N LEU A 4 -27.12 16.87 40.53
CA LEU A 4 -27.08 17.67 39.30
C LEU A 4 -25.70 17.57 38.62
N SER A 5 -24.64 17.57 39.43
CA SER A 5 -23.26 17.38 38.95
C SER A 5 -23.03 15.97 38.39
N GLY A 6 -23.57 14.93 39.02
CA GLY A 6 -23.53 13.56 38.50
C GLY A 6 -24.29 13.38 37.18
N PHE A 7 -25.43 14.05 37.03
CA PHE A 7 -26.19 14.07 35.78
C PHE A 7 -25.43 14.78 34.65
N LEU A 8 -24.80 15.93 34.94
CA LEU A 8 -23.98 16.66 33.96
C LEU A 8 -22.78 15.83 33.49
N ILE A 9 -22.12 15.10 34.40
CA ILE A 9 -21.01 14.20 34.06
C ILE A 9 -21.50 13.03 33.19
N ALA A 10 -22.65 12.45 33.52
CA ALA A 10 -23.22 11.34 32.73
C ALA A 10 -23.60 11.78 31.31
N VAL A 11 -24.18 12.98 31.16
CA VAL A 11 -24.49 13.58 29.85
C VAL A 11 -23.21 13.87 29.07
N LEU A 12 -22.18 14.41 29.72
CA LEU A 12 -20.89 14.69 29.07
C LEU A 12 -20.21 13.41 28.58
N LEU A 13 -20.26 12.32 29.37
CA LEU A 13 -19.71 11.01 28.98
C LEU A 13 -20.48 10.38 27.81
N LEU A 14 -21.81 10.53 27.77
CA LEU A 14 -22.62 10.06 26.64
C LEU A 14 -22.32 10.82 25.34
N VAL A 15 -22.14 12.15 25.42
CA VAL A 15 -21.80 13.00 24.28
C VAL A 15 -20.38 12.70 23.76
N CYS A 16 -19.41 12.49 24.65
CA CYS A 16 -18.04 12.11 24.25
C CYS A 16 -17.96 10.70 23.65
N GLY A 17 -18.80 9.75 24.08
CA GLY A 17 -18.83 8.38 23.54
C GLY A 17 -19.37 8.27 22.10
N SER A 18 -19.98 9.35 21.58
CA SER A 18 -20.64 9.35 20.27
C SER A 18 -19.72 9.78 19.11
N VAL A 19 -18.51 10.24 19.42
CA VAL A 19 -17.59 10.76 18.40
C VAL A 19 -16.86 9.60 17.72
N SER A 20 -17.41 9.13 16.60
CA SER A 20 -16.74 8.18 15.73
C SER A 20 -15.59 8.87 14.99
N VAL A 21 -14.36 8.76 15.51
CA VAL A 21 -13.16 9.17 14.79
C VAL A 21 -12.88 8.14 13.70
N SER A 22 -13.31 8.41 12.47
CA SER A 22 -12.93 7.59 11.31
C SER A 22 -11.59 8.09 10.80
N ALA A 23 -10.51 7.40 11.13
CA ALA A 23 -9.23 7.64 10.47
C ALA A 23 -9.32 7.19 8.98
N THR A 24 -8.64 7.93 8.10
CA THR A 24 -8.72 7.72 6.65
C THR A 24 -7.56 6.85 6.19
N GLU A 25 -7.90 5.76 5.49
CA GLU A 25 -6.92 4.92 4.83
C GLU A 25 -6.39 5.59 3.55
N ARG A 26 -5.07 5.71 3.41
CA ARG A 26 -4.45 6.47 2.30
C ARG A 26 -2.96 6.17 2.13
N ILE A 27 -2.44 6.50 0.95
CA ILE A 27 -1.00 6.56 0.71
C ILE A 27 -0.48 7.90 1.22
N LEU A 28 0.44 7.87 2.18
CA LEU A 28 1.07 9.05 2.76
C LEU A 28 2.31 9.49 1.98
N LYS A 29 3.02 8.54 1.37
CA LYS A 29 4.20 8.81 0.53
C LYS A 29 4.31 7.74 -0.55
N PHE A 30 4.67 8.18 -1.75
CA PHE A 30 5.06 7.31 -2.85
C PHE A 30 6.31 7.91 -3.50
N GLU A 31 7.45 7.24 -3.35
CA GLU A 31 8.71 7.63 -3.97
C GLU A 31 9.21 6.50 -4.85
N SER A 32 9.57 6.81 -6.10
CA SER A 32 10.10 5.84 -7.05
C SER A 32 11.45 6.31 -7.58
N ASN A 33 12.51 5.66 -7.13
CA ASN A 33 13.86 5.89 -7.63
C ASN A 33 14.14 4.91 -8.77
N ILE A 34 14.45 5.44 -9.95
CA ILE A 34 14.67 4.65 -11.16
C ILE A 34 16.06 4.96 -11.69
N THR A 35 16.90 3.92 -11.78
CA THR A 35 18.21 3.98 -12.43
C THR A 35 18.10 3.31 -13.79
N VAL A 36 18.53 4.03 -14.83
CA VAL A 36 18.66 3.49 -16.19
C VAL A 36 20.12 3.05 -16.36
N ASN A 37 20.32 1.76 -16.56
CA ASN A 37 21.65 1.20 -16.81
C ASN A 37 22.06 1.40 -18.27
N THR A 38 23.36 1.25 -18.55
CA THR A 38 23.92 1.40 -19.91
C THR A 38 23.37 0.40 -20.91
N ASP A 39 22.95 -0.79 -20.45
CA ASP A 39 22.30 -1.82 -21.25
C ASP A 39 20.79 -1.58 -21.48
N GLY A 40 20.26 -0.45 -20.98
CA GLY A 40 18.86 -0.08 -21.08
C GLY A 40 17.94 -0.75 -20.06
N SER A 41 18.48 -1.58 -19.15
CA SER A 41 17.70 -2.14 -18.05
C SER A 41 17.36 -1.09 -17.00
N LEU A 42 16.21 -1.26 -16.34
CA LEU A 42 15.74 -0.37 -15.28
C LEU A 42 15.90 -1.05 -13.92
N LEU A 43 16.61 -0.40 -13.01
CA LEU A 43 16.59 -0.73 -11.59
C LEU A 43 15.62 0.21 -10.89
N VAL A 44 14.53 -0.34 -10.35
CA VAL A 44 13.46 0.44 -9.70
C VAL A 44 13.42 0.12 -8.21
N LYS A 45 13.44 1.17 -7.39
CA LYS A 45 13.21 1.10 -5.95
C LYS A 45 12.06 2.03 -5.56
N GLU A 46 10.93 1.44 -5.20
CA GLU A 46 9.77 2.17 -4.68
C GLU A 46 9.77 2.16 -3.15
N THR A 47 9.58 3.32 -2.53
CA THR A 47 9.33 3.48 -1.09
C THR A 47 7.94 4.06 -0.89
N ILE A 48 7.05 3.26 -0.31
CA ILE A 48 5.64 3.60 -0.15
C ILE A 48 5.29 3.59 1.33
N ARG A 49 4.75 4.71 1.84
CA ARG A 49 4.20 4.80 3.19
C ARG A 49 2.69 4.85 3.09
N VAL A 50 2.02 3.95 3.78
CA VAL A 50 0.56 3.88 3.83
C VAL A 50 0.06 4.06 5.25
N GLN A 51 -1.08 4.71 5.38
CA GLN A 51 -1.92 4.67 6.57
C GLN A 51 -2.96 3.58 6.31
N ALA A 52 -2.85 2.45 7.01
CA ALA A 52 -3.76 1.31 6.90
C ALA A 52 -4.75 1.34 8.06
N GLU A 53 -6.06 1.29 7.77
CA GLU A 53 -7.14 1.30 8.76
C GLU A 53 -7.92 -0.02 8.73
N GLY A 54 -7.38 -1.04 8.05
CA GLY A 54 -8.00 -2.35 7.89
C GLY A 54 -9.25 -2.34 7.01
N ARG A 55 -9.48 -1.29 6.21
CA ARG A 55 -10.67 -1.20 5.35
C ARG A 55 -10.40 -1.78 3.97
N ALA A 56 -9.54 -1.17 3.17
CA ALA A 56 -9.08 -1.71 1.88
C ALA A 56 -7.67 -2.30 1.99
N ILE A 57 -6.80 -1.76 2.84
CA ILE A 57 -5.46 -2.28 3.15
C ILE A 57 -5.58 -3.22 4.37
N ARG A 58 -6.10 -4.43 4.12
CA ARG A 58 -6.28 -5.45 5.17
C ARG A 58 -5.07 -6.35 5.36
N ARG A 59 -4.43 -6.73 4.26
CA ARG A 59 -3.37 -7.75 4.19
C ARG A 59 -2.10 -7.22 3.53
N GLY A 60 -1.98 -5.89 3.47
CA GLY A 60 -0.96 -5.19 2.70
C GLY A 60 -1.47 -4.65 1.36
N ILE A 61 -0.54 -4.44 0.43
CA ILE A 61 -0.76 -3.70 -0.83
C ILE A 61 -0.33 -4.53 -2.03
N TYR A 62 -0.63 -4.05 -3.24
CA TYR A 62 -0.08 -4.63 -4.46
C TYR A 62 0.52 -3.58 -5.38
N ARG A 63 1.48 -4.01 -6.21
CA ARG A 63 2.15 -3.19 -7.22
C ARG A 63 2.14 -3.88 -8.56
N ASP A 64 1.76 -3.14 -9.59
CA ASP A 64 1.77 -3.59 -10.97
C ASP A 64 2.96 -2.98 -11.69
N PHE A 65 3.83 -3.84 -12.21
CA PHE A 65 4.94 -3.46 -13.08
C PHE A 65 4.63 -3.91 -14.50
N PRO A 66 4.62 -3.02 -15.49
CA PRO A 66 4.32 -3.43 -16.85
C PRO A 66 5.44 -4.33 -17.37
N ILE A 67 5.04 -5.45 -17.97
CA ILE A 67 5.95 -6.41 -18.61
C ILE A 67 5.76 -6.43 -20.12
N ARG A 68 4.83 -5.60 -20.62
CA ARG A 68 4.60 -5.37 -22.03
C ARG A 68 4.44 -3.87 -22.28
N TYR A 69 5.13 -3.39 -23.30
CA TYR A 69 5.06 -2.01 -23.74
C TYR A 69 4.87 -1.95 -25.25
N ARG A 70 4.23 -0.88 -25.70
CA ARG A 70 4.14 -0.57 -27.12
C ARG A 70 5.35 0.27 -27.50
N ASN A 71 6.11 -0.18 -28.50
CA ASN A 71 7.21 0.63 -29.04
C ASN A 71 6.67 1.79 -29.89
N GLN A 72 7.56 2.69 -30.33
CA GLN A 72 7.21 3.84 -31.17
C GLN A 72 6.47 3.43 -32.46
N ASN A 73 6.75 2.24 -32.98
CA ASN A 73 6.13 1.69 -34.20
C ASN A 73 4.80 0.98 -33.94
N GLY A 74 4.24 1.10 -32.72
CA GLY A 74 2.96 0.51 -32.38
C GLY A 74 2.98 -1.00 -32.12
N THR A 75 4.15 -1.64 -32.08
CA THR A 75 4.31 -3.08 -31.84
C THR A 75 4.48 -3.37 -30.35
N TRP A 76 3.80 -4.40 -29.85
CA TRP A 76 3.98 -4.87 -28.48
C TRP A 76 5.31 -5.59 -28.30
N ARG A 77 6.02 -5.26 -27.22
CA ARG A 77 7.27 -5.89 -26.80
C ARG A 77 7.12 -6.36 -25.36
N LYS A 78 7.48 -7.62 -25.10
CA LYS A 78 7.59 -8.16 -23.75
C LYS A 78 8.98 -7.81 -23.20
N VAL A 79 9.03 -7.29 -21.98
CA VAL A 79 10.28 -7.00 -21.27
C VAL A 79 10.48 -8.00 -20.13
N GLY A 80 11.75 -8.21 -19.76
CA GLY A 80 12.09 -9.00 -18.59
C GLY A 80 11.65 -8.30 -17.30
N PHE A 81 11.36 -9.09 -16.27
CA PHE A 81 11.07 -8.58 -14.93
C PHE A 81 11.68 -9.52 -13.90
N LYS A 82 12.44 -8.96 -12.96
CA LYS A 82 13.01 -9.67 -11.82
C LYS A 82 12.75 -8.88 -10.55
N LEU A 83 12.02 -9.47 -9.61
CA LEU A 83 11.88 -8.92 -8.27
C LEU A 83 13.18 -9.19 -7.49
N ILE A 84 13.78 -8.13 -6.95
CA ILE A 84 15.03 -8.22 -6.19
C ILE A 84 14.75 -8.41 -4.70
N SER A 85 13.91 -7.57 -4.12
CA SER A 85 13.58 -7.61 -2.70
C SER A 85 12.26 -6.88 -2.40
N VAL A 86 11.57 -7.32 -1.36
CA VAL A 86 10.44 -6.62 -0.75
C VAL A 86 10.70 -6.49 0.73
N GLN A 87 10.53 -5.29 1.28
CA GLN A 87 10.76 -5.01 2.69
C GLN A 87 9.64 -4.16 3.29
N ARG A 88 9.36 -4.40 4.57
CA ARG A 88 8.57 -3.51 5.44
C ARG A 88 9.48 -3.06 6.58
N ASP A 89 9.65 -1.75 6.71
CA ASP A 89 10.45 -1.12 7.76
C ASP A 89 11.87 -1.73 7.90
N GLY A 90 12.48 -2.05 6.76
CA GLY A 90 13.83 -2.61 6.66
C GLY A 90 13.93 -4.13 6.83
N GLN A 91 12.84 -4.81 7.17
CA GLN A 91 12.78 -6.27 7.29
C GLN A 91 12.14 -6.90 6.06
N GLY A 92 12.53 -8.13 5.72
CA GLY A 92 11.90 -8.88 4.64
C GLY A 92 10.40 -9.04 4.89
N GLU A 93 9.58 -8.83 3.86
CA GLU A 93 8.12 -8.93 3.95
C GLU A 93 7.61 -10.09 3.09
N PRO A 94 6.66 -10.92 3.58
CA PRO A 94 5.97 -11.91 2.76
C PRO A 94 5.41 -11.28 1.48
N HIS A 95 5.63 -11.94 0.37
CA HIS A 95 5.17 -11.46 -0.92
C HIS A 95 5.00 -12.62 -1.89
N HIS A 96 4.17 -12.40 -2.90
CA HIS A 96 4.08 -13.28 -4.05
C HIS A 96 3.79 -12.46 -5.29
N SER A 97 4.11 -13.01 -6.46
CA SER A 97 3.89 -12.31 -7.72
C SER A 97 3.15 -13.18 -8.72
N VAL A 98 2.26 -12.55 -9.49
CA VAL A 98 1.43 -13.21 -10.50
C VAL A 98 1.50 -12.42 -11.81
N TYR A 99 1.30 -13.13 -12.92
CA TYR A 99 1.10 -12.48 -14.21
C TYR A 99 -0.36 -12.06 -14.34
N THR A 100 -0.60 -10.79 -14.66
CA THR A 100 -1.95 -10.23 -14.85
C THR A 100 -1.98 -9.43 -16.15
N GLY A 101 -2.38 -10.07 -17.24
CA GLY A 101 -2.41 -9.45 -18.57
C GLY A 101 -1.03 -8.92 -18.97
N ASP A 102 -0.90 -7.60 -19.04
CA ASP A 102 0.31 -6.89 -19.45
C ASP A 102 1.20 -6.47 -18.28
N TYR A 103 0.86 -6.89 -17.06
CA TYR A 103 1.56 -6.54 -15.84
C TYR A 103 2.09 -7.78 -15.11
N ARG A 104 3.19 -7.58 -14.39
CA ARG A 104 3.55 -8.39 -13.23
C ARG A 104 2.97 -7.71 -11.99
N ARG A 105 1.99 -8.35 -11.35
CA ARG A 105 1.45 -7.91 -10.06
C ARG A 105 2.26 -8.54 -8.94
N ILE A 106 2.63 -7.73 -7.95
CA ILE A 106 3.34 -8.14 -6.75
C ILE A 106 2.43 -7.81 -5.57
N TYR A 107 2.00 -8.83 -4.84
CA TYR A 107 1.32 -8.67 -3.57
C TYR A 107 2.35 -8.63 -2.46
N ILE A 108 2.26 -7.59 -1.62
CA ILE A 108 3.18 -7.29 -0.53
C ILE A 108 2.38 -7.35 0.77
N GLY A 109 2.70 -8.31 1.62
CA GLY A 109 1.91 -8.66 2.80
C GLY A 109 1.53 -10.13 2.82
N ASP A 110 1.11 -10.58 4.00
CA ASP A 110 0.63 -11.94 4.22
C ASP A 110 -0.90 -11.99 4.07
N LYS A 111 -1.38 -12.90 3.23
CA LYS A 111 -2.82 -13.10 3.01
C LYS A 111 -3.51 -13.77 4.21
N ASP A 112 -2.76 -14.43 5.08
CA ASP A 112 -3.27 -15.21 6.20
C ASP A 112 -3.25 -14.43 7.53
N THR A 113 -2.75 -13.17 7.52
CA THR A 113 -2.71 -12.27 8.68
C THR A 113 -3.68 -11.08 8.53
N PHE A 114 -4.26 -10.58 9.63
CA PHE A 114 -5.19 -9.43 9.68
C PHE A 114 -4.70 -8.33 10.61
#